data_AF-A0A2H9PL34-F1
#
_entry.id   AF-A0A2H9PL34-F1
#
_cell.length_a   1.000
_cell.length_b   1.000
_cell.length_c   1.000
_cell.angle_alpha   90.00
_cell.angle_beta   90.00
_cell.angle_gamma   90.00
#
_symmetry.space_group_name_H-M   'P 1'
#
loop_
_entity.id
_entity.type
_entity.pdbx_description
1 polymer ?
#
loop_
_entity_poly.entity_id
_entity_poly.type
_entity_poly.pdbx_seq_one_letter_code
_entity_poly.pdbx_strand_id
1 'polypeptide(L)'
;MGWIFGKKKVVPRVPFPEGRPFDEKSLQFPQFASSDKVIRPEQVKAAVGVNKQIVPEEEYAEDEPMQMPDVKSAPRLKSPLSPAPAVDNSFIKIETYRKILGEVEEMRKGMADLREASKNVDLSEYNEETHFIKMRRATKAVHDGLLQIDKTLFKGE
;
A
#
# COMPACT_ATOMS: atom_id res chain seq x y z
N MET A 1 -34.51 -38.48 33.40
CA MET A 1 -35.33 -38.94 32.25
C MET A 1 -36.36 -37.83 31.97
N GLY A 2 -36.16 -36.83 31.12
CA GLY A 2 -35.24 -36.65 30.00
C GLY A 2 -36.06 -36.28 28.77
N TRP A 3 -36.53 -35.02 28.66
CA TRP A 3 -37.13 -34.48 27.43
C TRP A 3 -36.34 -33.25 26.99
N ILE A 4 -35.41 -33.50 26.08
CA ILE A 4 -34.71 -32.57 25.21
C ILE A 4 -35.04 -33.02 23.78
N PHE A 5 -34.80 -32.18 22.77
CA PHE A 5 -35.10 -32.35 21.33
C PHE A 5 -36.50 -31.85 20.89
N GLY A 6 -36.62 -30.94 19.91
CA GLY A 6 -35.62 -30.37 19.04
C GLY A 6 -36.14 -29.12 18.33
N LYS A 7 -35.43 -28.00 18.49
CA LYS A 7 -35.60 -26.84 17.62
C LYS A 7 -34.90 -27.17 16.30
N LYS A 8 -35.68 -27.34 15.23
CA LYS A 8 -35.15 -27.47 13.87
C LYS A 8 -34.36 -26.20 13.55
N LYS A 9 -33.07 -26.34 13.26
CA LYS A 9 -32.22 -25.24 12.78
C LYS A 9 -32.72 -24.83 11.39
N VAL A 10 -33.27 -23.64 11.28
CA VAL A 10 -33.56 -23.01 9.99
C VAL A 10 -32.22 -22.67 9.36
N VAL A 11 -31.84 -23.40 8.32
CA VAL A 11 -30.66 -23.08 7.50
C VAL A 11 -31.08 -21.97 6.54
N PRO A 12 -30.50 -20.77 6.60
CA PRO A 12 -30.73 -19.77 5.55
C PRO A 12 -30.14 -20.32 4.26
N ARG A 13 -31.00 -20.66 3.30
CA ARG A 13 -30.62 -20.98 1.91
C ARG A 13 -30.15 -19.68 1.27
N VAL A 14 -28.87 -19.36 1.42
CA VAL A 14 -28.23 -18.31 0.64
C VAL A 14 -28.11 -18.86 -0.79
N PRO A 15 -28.71 -18.21 -1.81
CA PRO A 15 -28.48 -18.61 -3.18
C PRO A 15 -27.01 -18.34 -3.51
N PHE A 16 -26.28 -19.38 -3.91
CA PHE A 16 -24.94 -19.22 -4.44
C PHE A 16 -25.03 -18.40 -5.73
N PRO A 17 -24.17 -17.38 -5.94
CA PRO A 17 -24.11 -16.70 -7.22
C PRO A 17 -23.73 -17.70 -8.30
N GLU A 18 -24.51 -17.73 -9.38
CA GLU A 18 -24.20 -18.54 -10.56
C GLU A 18 -22.82 -18.09 -11.07
N GLY A 19 -21.85 -19.00 -11.03
CA GLY A 19 -20.51 -18.75 -11.53
C GLY A 19 -20.59 -18.38 -13.01
N ARG A 20 -19.85 -17.33 -13.42
CA ARG A 20 -19.72 -16.99 -14.84
C ARG A 20 -19.25 -18.24 -15.61
N PRO A 21 -19.82 -18.51 -16.80
CA PRO A 21 -19.34 -19.60 -17.63
C PRO A 21 -17.85 -19.40 -17.89
N PHE A 22 -17.08 -20.45 -17.63
CA PHE A 22 -15.64 -20.49 -17.77
C PHE A 22 -15.27 -20.23 -19.24
N ASP A 23 -14.70 -19.06 -19.50
CA ASP A 23 -14.18 -18.71 -20.83
C ASP A 23 -12.70 -19.14 -20.87
N GLU A 24 -12.36 -20.11 -21.71
CA GLU A 24 -11.00 -20.67 -21.85
C GLU A 24 -9.96 -19.60 -22.23
N LYS A 25 -10.42 -18.46 -22.76
CA LYS A 25 -9.59 -17.28 -23.06
C LYS A 25 -9.15 -16.50 -21.81
N SER A 26 -9.81 -16.69 -20.67
CA SER A 26 -9.47 -15.99 -19.41
C SER A 26 -8.18 -16.49 -18.75
N LEU A 27 -7.68 -17.67 -19.14
CA LEU A 27 -6.42 -18.24 -18.66
C LEU A 27 -5.25 -18.03 -19.63
N GLN A 28 -5.47 -17.31 -20.73
CA GLN A 28 -4.38 -16.98 -21.65
C GLN A 28 -3.62 -15.77 -21.12
N PHE A 29 -2.39 -16.01 -20.66
CA PHE A 29 -1.45 -14.92 -20.42
C PHE A 29 -1.17 -14.21 -21.75
N PRO A 30 -1.07 -12.86 -21.77
CA PRO A 30 -0.64 -12.16 -22.95
C PRO A 30 0.73 -12.72 -23.36
N GLN A 31 0.81 -13.28 -24.57
CA GLN A 31 2.06 -13.73 -25.14
C GLN A 31 2.85 -12.47 -25.52
N PHE A 32 3.53 -11.87 -24.53
CA PHE A 32 4.50 -10.82 -24.79
C PHE A 32 5.63 -11.42 -25.62
N ALA A 33 5.81 -10.91 -26.84
CA ALA A 33 6.96 -11.24 -27.67
C ALA A 33 8.23 -11.03 -26.83
N SER A 34 9.08 -12.06 -26.76
CA SER A 34 10.23 -12.14 -25.87
C SER A 34 11.31 -11.08 -26.11
N SER A 35 11.13 -10.17 -27.07
CA SER A 35 12.03 -9.06 -27.36
C SER A 35 12.00 -7.94 -26.34
N ASP A 36 10.91 -7.77 -25.57
CA ASP A 36 10.76 -6.65 -24.62
C ASP A 36 11.38 -6.90 -23.23
N LYS A 37 11.94 -8.10 -22.99
CA LYS A 37 12.59 -8.45 -21.71
C LYS A 37 14.06 -8.04 -21.63
N VAL A 38 14.65 -7.54 -22.71
CA VAL A 38 16.05 -7.10 -22.71
C VAL A 38 16.09 -5.59 -22.49
N ILE A 39 16.18 -5.19 -21.22
CA ILE A 39 16.40 -3.79 -20.85
C ILE A 39 17.78 -3.40 -21.36
N ARG A 40 17.82 -2.59 -22.43
CA ARG A 40 19.07 -2.10 -22.98
C ARG A 40 19.65 -1.02 -22.06
N PRO A 41 20.99 -0.95 -21.87
CA PRO A 41 21.62 0.06 -21.02
C PRO A 41 21.22 1.51 -21.35
N GLU A 42 20.86 1.77 -22.61
CA GLU A 42 20.41 3.06 -23.11
C GLU A 42 19.05 3.49 -22.52
N GLN A 43 18.12 2.53 -22.32
CA GLN A 43 16.81 2.80 -21.72
C GLN A 43 16.93 3.14 -20.24
N VAL A 44 17.89 2.51 -19.53
CA VAL A 44 18.20 2.83 -18.14
C VAL A 44 18.76 4.25 -18.02
N LYS A 45 19.66 4.66 -18.92
CA LYS A 45 20.23 6.03 -18.92
C LYS A 45 19.18 7.11 -19.16
N ALA A 46 18.19 6.85 -20.02
CA ALA A 46 17.08 7.77 -20.27
C ALA A 46 16.16 7.91 -19.04
N ALA A 47 15.83 6.81 -18.36
CA ALA A 47 15.00 6.83 -17.16
C ALA A 47 15.67 7.54 -15.96
N VAL A 48 17.00 7.48 -15.86
CA VAL A 48 17.80 8.13 -14.80
C VAL A 48 18.04 9.62 -15.08
N GLY A 49 17.66 10.14 -16.25
CA GLY A 49 17.69 11.58 -16.54
C GLY A 49 19.10 12.18 -16.68
N VAL A 50 20.12 11.36 -16.97
CA VAL A 50 21.54 11.78 -17.03
C VAL A 50 21.84 12.78 -18.16
N ASN A 51 20.91 12.97 -19.11
CA ASN A 51 21.03 13.90 -20.24
C ASN A 51 20.06 15.10 -20.17
N LYS A 52 19.67 15.57 -18.99
CA LYS A 52 19.14 16.94 -18.90
C LYS A 52 20.30 17.91 -19.06
N GLN A 53 20.47 18.44 -20.28
CA GLN A 53 21.21 19.67 -20.49
C GLN A 53 20.64 20.74 -19.54
N ILE A 54 21.49 21.20 -18.63
CA ILE A 54 21.24 22.39 -17.84
C ILE A 54 21.30 23.54 -18.85
N VAL A 55 20.15 24.04 -19.26
CA VAL A 55 20.06 25.31 -19.97
C VAL A 55 20.45 26.39 -18.96
N PRO A 56 21.50 27.19 -19.22
CA PRO A 56 21.93 28.25 -18.31
C PRO A 56 20.82 29.29 -18.11
N GLU A 57 20.69 29.75 -16.87
CA GLU A 57 19.97 30.97 -16.49
C GLU A 57 20.43 32.13 -17.37
N GLU A 58 19.51 32.65 -18.20
CA GLU A 58 19.66 33.95 -18.85
C GLU A 58 18.71 34.97 -18.23
N GLU A 59 19.30 36.15 -18.04
CA GLU A 59 18.83 37.34 -17.36
C GLU A 59 17.61 38.02 -18.00
N TYR A 60 16.87 38.72 -17.15
CA TYR A 60 15.90 39.82 -17.36
C TYR A 60 15.53 40.23 -18.80
N ALA A 61 14.22 40.26 -19.07
CA ALA A 61 13.60 41.26 -19.93
C ALA A 61 12.23 41.66 -19.35
N GLU A 62 12.12 42.92 -18.94
CA GLU A 62 10.87 43.59 -18.57
C GLU A 62 10.04 43.93 -19.83
N ASP A 63 8.72 44.00 -19.61
CA ASP A 63 7.66 44.64 -20.41
C ASP A 63 7.25 44.10 -21.79
N GLU A 64 6.12 43.39 -21.81
CA GLU A 64 4.95 43.76 -22.64
C GLU A 64 3.62 43.24 -22.00
N PRO A 65 2.57 44.07 -21.84
CA PRO A 65 1.28 43.60 -21.33
C PRO A 65 0.47 42.90 -22.43
N MET A 66 0.53 41.56 -22.47
CA MET A 66 -0.37 40.78 -23.32
C MET A 66 -1.82 40.84 -22.81
N GLN A 67 -2.70 41.42 -23.63
CA GLN A 67 -4.15 41.45 -23.45
C GLN A 67 -4.72 40.02 -23.37
N MET A 68 -5.42 39.71 -22.28
CA MET A 68 -6.19 38.47 -22.16
C MET A 68 -7.43 38.50 -23.08
N PRO A 69 -7.72 37.44 -23.85
CA PRO A 69 -9.00 37.33 -24.53
C PRO A 69 -10.14 37.11 -23.52
N ASP A 70 -11.22 37.86 -23.74
CA ASP A 70 -12.50 37.85 -23.03
C ASP A 70 -13.19 36.48 -23.11
N VAL A 71 -12.98 35.61 -22.10
CA VAL A 71 -13.67 34.31 -22.00
C VAL A 71 -15.04 34.53 -21.37
N LYS A 72 -15.99 34.99 -22.18
CA LYS A 72 -17.42 34.96 -21.85
C LYS A 72 -17.90 33.51 -21.78
N SER A 73 -18.62 33.24 -20.69
CA SER A 73 -19.50 32.09 -20.40
C SER A 73 -18.90 30.69 -20.42
N ALA A 74 -18.34 30.27 -19.28
CA ALA A 74 -18.43 28.88 -18.84
C ALA A 74 -19.49 28.77 -17.72
N PRO A 75 -20.33 27.73 -17.69
CA PRO A 75 -21.31 27.53 -16.63
C PRO A 75 -20.58 27.27 -15.31
N ARG A 76 -20.83 28.12 -14.31
CA ARG A 76 -20.30 27.93 -12.95
C ARG A 76 -20.96 26.69 -12.33
N LEU A 77 -20.24 25.57 -12.36
CA LEU A 77 -20.58 24.43 -11.50
C LEU A 77 -20.51 24.90 -10.05
N LYS A 78 -21.62 24.77 -9.32
CA LYS A 78 -21.66 25.01 -7.89
C LYS A 78 -20.67 24.04 -7.24
N SER A 79 -19.59 24.57 -6.68
CA SER A 79 -18.64 23.81 -5.86
C SER A 79 -19.43 23.14 -4.73
N PRO A 80 -19.51 21.80 -4.67
CA PRO A 80 -20.13 21.14 -3.55
C PRO A 80 -19.17 21.23 -2.37
N LEU A 81 -19.64 21.92 -1.33
CA LEU A 81 -19.11 21.88 0.03
C LEU A 81 -17.71 22.48 0.24
N SER A 82 -17.74 23.64 0.90
CA SER A 82 -16.74 24.05 1.89
C SER A 82 -16.06 22.85 2.55
N PRO A 83 -14.71 22.82 2.68
CA PRO A 83 -14.10 21.93 3.64
C PRO A 83 -14.72 22.24 5.01
N ALA A 84 -15.21 21.20 5.68
CA ALA A 84 -15.61 21.28 7.08
C ALA A 84 -14.43 21.86 7.88
N PRO A 85 -14.66 22.62 8.97
CA PRO A 85 -13.57 23.06 9.83
C PRO A 85 -12.78 21.82 10.24
N ALA A 86 -11.48 21.83 9.89
CA ALA A 86 -10.53 20.83 10.33
C ALA A 86 -10.69 20.70 11.83
N VAL A 87 -11.26 19.58 12.26
CA VAL A 87 -11.24 19.21 13.66
C VAL A 87 -9.81 18.81 13.90
N ASP A 88 -8.99 19.79 14.29
CA ASP A 88 -7.67 19.62 14.89
C ASP A 88 -7.83 18.91 16.24
N ASN A 89 -8.32 17.68 16.21
CA ASN A 89 -8.20 16.73 17.29
C ASN A 89 -6.95 15.87 17.02
N SER A 90 -5.80 16.52 16.83
CA SER A 90 -4.48 15.87 16.78
C SER A 90 -3.99 15.40 18.16
N PHE A 91 -4.92 15.19 19.10
CA PHE A 91 -4.61 14.75 20.45
C PHE A 91 -4.90 13.26 20.55
N ILE A 92 -3.83 12.47 20.41
CA ILE A 92 -3.84 11.04 20.72
C ILE A 92 -4.12 10.91 22.23
N LYS A 93 -5.15 10.13 22.60
CA LYS A 93 -5.46 9.84 24.01
C LYS A 93 -4.22 9.25 24.69
N ILE A 94 -3.94 9.62 25.95
CA ILE A 94 -2.75 9.11 26.68
C ILE A 94 -2.74 7.57 26.74
N GLU A 95 -3.92 6.96 26.82
CA GLU A 95 -4.09 5.50 26.82
C GLU A 95 -3.71 4.86 25.48
N THR A 96 -4.13 5.46 24.35
CA THR A 96 -3.74 4.98 23.02
C THR A 96 -2.25 5.19 22.78
N TYR A 97 -1.68 6.30 23.25
CA TYR A 97 -0.24 6.55 23.20
C TYR A 97 0.57 5.50 23.98
N ARG A 98 0.15 5.15 25.21
CA ARG A 98 0.81 4.10 26.00
C ARG A 98 0.74 2.75 25.30
N LYS A 99 -0.39 2.42 24.68
CA LYS A 99 -0.57 1.19 23.90
C LYS A 99 0.36 1.17 22.70
N ILE A 100 0.42 2.25 21.93
CA ILE A 100 1.31 2.39 20.77
C ILE A 100 2.77 2.24 21.18
N LEU A 101 3.19 2.84 22.30
CA LEU A 101 4.56 2.68 22.80
C LEU A 101 4.90 1.21 23.11
N GLY A 102 3.96 0.47 23.72
CA GLY A 102 4.12 -0.96 23.97
C GLY A 102 4.23 -1.78 22.67
N GLU A 103 3.34 -1.51 21.71
CA GLU A 103 3.34 -2.16 20.40
C GLU A 103 4.62 -1.83 19.60
N VAL A 104 5.14 -0.60 19.68
CA VAL A 104 6.39 -0.19 19.05
C VAL A 104 7.61 -0.89 19.68
N GLU A 105 7.62 -1.07 21.00
CA GLU A 105 8.70 -1.79 21.68
C GLU A 105 8.70 -3.29 21.31
N GLU A 106 7.52 -3.89 21.20
CA GLU A 106 7.35 -5.26 20.69
C GLU A 106 7.80 -5.38 19.23
N MET A 107 7.43 -4.42 18.37
CA MET A 107 7.91 -4.35 16.99
C MET A 107 9.42 -4.21 16.91
N ARG A 108 10.05 -3.43 17.81
CA ARG A 108 11.51 -3.29 17.87
C ARG A 108 12.19 -4.64 18.17
N LYS A 109 11.61 -5.44 19.06
CA LYS A 109 12.09 -6.81 19.34
C LYS A 109 11.94 -7.69 18.10
N GLY A 110 10.77 -7.67 17.45
CA GLY A 110 10.54 -8.43 16.21
C GLY A 110 11.49 -8.04 15.07
N MET A 111 11.86 -6.77 14.95
CA MET A 111 12.87 -6.32 13.98
C MET A 111 14.29 -6.81 14.33
N ALA A 112 14.64 -6.92 15.60
CA ALA A 112 15.91 -7.50 16.03
C ALA A 112 15.97 -9.00 15.66
N ASP A 113 14.89 -9.74 15.91
CA ASP A 113 14.77 -11.16 15.56
C ASP A 113 14.81 -11.36 14.04
N LEU A 114 14.16 -10.49 13.26
CA LEU A 114 14.22 -10.50 11.80
C LEU A 114 15.65 -10.24 11.30
N ARG A 115 16.36 -9.30 11.92
CA ARG A 115 17.76 -9.01 11.57
C ARG A 115 18.67 -10.20 11.85
N GLU A 116 18.46 -10.90 12.96
CA GLU A 116 19.19 -12.14 13.27
C GLU A 116 18.84 -13.25 12.28
N ALA A 117 17.56 -13.46 11.97
CA ALA A 117 17.12 -14.43 10.99
C ALA A 117 17.68 -14.14 9.58
N SER A 118 17.76 -12.88 9.17
CA SER A 118 18.38 -12.44 7.91
C SER A 118 19.87 -12.78 7.89
N LYS A 119 20.62 -12.44 8.95
CA LYS A 119 22.04 -12.80 9.04
C LYS A 119 22.27 -14.31 8.97
N ASN A 120 21.41 -15.09 9.61
CA ASN A 120 21.52 -16.55 9.58
C ASN A 120 21.26 -17.12 8.18
N VAL A 121 20.38 -16.51 7.39
CA VAL A 121 20.19 -16.85 5.96
C VAL A 121 21.42 -16.44 5.14
N ASP A 122 21.99 -15.26 5.38
CA ASP A 122 23.16 -14.78 4.65
C ASP A 122 24.42 -15.61 4.95
N LEU A 123 24.55 -16.11 6.18
CA LEU A 123 25.64 -16.98 6.62
C LEU A 123 25.43 -18.45 6.25
N SER A 124 24.20 -18.86 5.93
CA SER A 124 23.93 -20.25 5.57
C SER A 124 24.49 -20.53 4.18
N GLU A 125 25.58 -21.31 4.12
CA GLU A 125 26.23 -21.72 2.87
C GLU A 125 25.35 -22.62 2.01
N TYR A 126 24.44 -23.35 2.66
CA TYR A 126 23.40 -24.14 2.03
C TYR A 126 22.07 -23.43 2.24
N ASN A 127 21.21 -23.45 1.21
CA ASN A 127 19.85 -22.92 1.27
C ASN A 127 19.01 -23.79 2.22
N GLU A 128 19.27 -23.68 3.52
CA GLU A 128 18.51 -24.38 4.52
C GLU A 128 17.14 -23.71 4.60
N GLU A 129 16.16 -24.42 4.08
CA GLU A 129 14.77 -23.99 4.05
C GLU A 129 14.25 -23.63 5.46
N THR A 130 14.88 -24.16 6.51
CA THR A 130 14.64 -23.82 7.92
C THR A 130 14.92 -22.34 8.23
N HIS A 131 16.04 -21.78 7.76
CA HIS A 131 16.43 -20.39 7.97
C HIS A 131 15.52 -19.45 7.18
N PHE A 132 15.20 -19.83 5.94
CA PHE A 132 14.24 -19.09 5.12
C PHE A 132 12.83 -19.08 5.75
N ILE A 133 12.35 -20.20 6.28
CA ILE A 133 11.06 -20.28 6.99
C ILE A 133 11.07 -19.39 8.24
N LYS A 134 12.16 -19.39 9.01
CA LYS A 134 12.31 -18.52 10.20
C LYS A 134 12.27 -17.04 9.80
N MET A 135 13.03 -16.64 8.77
CA MET A 135 13.03 -15.27 8.25
C MET A 135 11.64 -14.86 7.75
N ARG A 136 10.96 -15.73 7.00
CA ARG A 136 9.60 -15.48 6.50
C ARG A 136 8.60 -15.30 7.64
N ARG A 137 8.67 -16.12 8.70
CA ARG A 137 7.83 -16.00 9.89
C ARG A 137 8.10 -14.70 10.64
N ALA A 138 9.37 -14.34 10.84
CA ALA A 138 9.76 -13.08 11.47
C ALA A 138 9.28 -11.86 10.67
N THR A 139 9.41 -11.90 9.34
CA THR A 139 8.93 -10.84 8.43
C THR A 139 7.42 -10.66 8.56
N LYS A 140 6.68 -11.78 8.57
CA LYS A 140 5.23 -11.75 8.75
C LYS A 140 4.83 -11.16 10.10
N ALA A 141 5.52 -11.53 11.18
CA ALA A 141 5.24 -11.02 12.52
C ALA A 141 5.44 -9.49 12.60
N VAL A 142 6.54 -8.97 12.03
CA VAL A 142 6.79 -7.51 11.96
C VAL A 142 5.73 -6.81 11.13
N HIS A 143 5.34 -7.37 9.99
CA HIS A 143 4.30 -6.82 9.13
C HIS A 143 2.94 -6.77 9.84
N ASP A 144 2.53 -7.87 10.47
CA ASP A 144 1.24 -7.96 11.17
C ASP A 144 1.21 -7.00 12.37
N GLY A 145 2.34 -6.84 13.08
CA GLY A 145 2.51 -5.84 14.13
C GLY A 145 2.37 -4.40 13.62
N LEU A 146 2.96 -4.08 12.46
CA LEU A 146 2.82 -2.76 11.83
C LEU A 146 1.36 -2.45 11.47
N LEU A 147 0.64 -3.41 10.90
CA LEU A 147 -0.78 -3.27 10.62
C LEU A 147 -1.62 -3.07 11.88
N GLN A 148 -1.21 -3.69 12.99
CA GLN A 148 -1.88 -3.51 14.26
C GLN A 148 -1.65 -2.10 14.84
N ILE A 149 -0.44 -1.57 14.75
CA ILE A 149 -0.12 -0.18 15.13
C ILE A 149 -0.88 0.81 14.24
N ASP A 150 -0.93 0.57 12.94
CA ASP A 150 -1.70 1.39 12.00
C ASP A 150 -3.21 1.39 12.36
N LYS A 151 -3.73 0.21 12.70
CA LYS A 151 -5.12 0.07 13.17
C LYS A 151 -5.35 0.84 14.48
N THR A 152 -4.42 0.80 15.44
CA THR A 152 -4.58 1.52 16.71
C THR A 152 -4.43 3.03 16.57
N LEU A 153 -3.62 3.50 15.61
CA LEU A 153 -3.45 4.91 15.28
C LEU A 153 -4.67 5.51 14.56
N PHE A 154 -5.19 4.82 13.54
CA PHE A 154 -6.19 5.40 12.62
C PHE A 154 -7.62 4.92 12.87
N LYS A 155 -7.82 3.80 13.55
CA LYS A 155 -9.15 3.35 13.99
C LYS A 155 -9.37 3.62 15.48
N GLY A 156 -8.76 4.69 16.01
CA GLY A 156 -8.97 5.14 17.38
C GLY A 156 -10.45 4.99 17.73
N GLU A 157 -10.72 4.32 18.86
CA GLU A 157 -12.06 3.83 19.25
C GLU A 157 -13.23 4.72 18.84
#